data_AF-A0A366HD78-F1
#
_entry.id   AF-A0A366HD78-F1
#
_cell.length_a   1.000
_cell.length_b   1.000
_cell.length_c   1.000
_cell.angle_alpha   90.00
_cell.angle_beta   90.00
_cell.angle_gamma   90.00
#
_symmetry.space_group_name_H-M   'P 1'
#
loop_
_entity.id
_entity.type
_entity.pdbx_description
1 polymer ?
#
loop_
_entity_poly.entity_id
_entity_poly.type
_entity_poly.pdbx_seq_one_letter_code
_entity_poly.pdbx_strand_id
1 'polypeptide(L)'
;MESTCLTKICKWGAIFLVVLFLLSLFVPFGELVFGFIWHLLAGGFMHLWASVPYMVPSLSTLVGFAVLIILSVCALQILLAKFAKSKRESGFRWKPKWTLSLVGLLLAAFGTACTTIGLAHHATWLAREDAVGLLDGRGPIHRNISNCRRLITAMRIFSSDHGGNYPKHLEDLVKEDILDQESFSKINRMIGRDGLHVPWVFLPGLTDASPGDLPLIIGSCPVGNDLYIVGKNDSSVGVVKRENFEEIMTRYREFMGIERDGKAASASQ
;
A
#
# COMPACT_ATOMS: atom_id res chain seq x y z
N MET A 1 0.84 44.22 21.48
CA MET A 1 0.46 42.94 22.11
C MET A 1 1.06 41.70 21.42
N GLU A 2 1.72 41.80 20.26
CA GLU A 2 2.20 40.61 19.51
C GLU A 2 3.59 40.07 19.94
N SER A 3 4.44 40.87 20.59
CA SER A 3 5.81 40.44 20.97
C SER A 3 5.86 39.36 22.06
N THR A 4 4.80 39.24 22.86
CA THR A 4 4.72 38.25 23.94
C THR A 4 4.33 36.85 23.47
N CYS A 5 3.72 36.72 22.28
CA CYS A 5 3.36 35.42 21.71
C CYS A 5 4.58 34.74 21.06
N LEU A 6 5.35 35.50 20.27
CA LEU A 6 6.55 34.98 19.58
C LEU A 6 7.60 34.48 20.57
N THR A 7 7.81 35.22 21.67
CA THR A 7 8.76 34.85 22.72
C THR A 7 8.34 33.60 23.50
N LYS A 8 7.04 33.35 23.67
CA LYS A 8 6.54 32.11 24.28
C LYS A 8 6.78 30.92 23.37
N ILE A 9 6.49 31.04 22.08
CA ILE A 9 6.70 29.96 21.10
C ILE A 9 8.18 29.59 21.02
N CYS A 10 9.08 30.58 20.94
CA CYS A 10 10.53 30.32 20.94
C CYS A 10 11.01 29.64 22.22
N LYS A 11 10.48 30.02 23.39
CA LYS A 11 10.83 29.39 24.67
C LYS A 11 10.40 27.92 24.73
N TRP A 12 9.18 27.61 24.32
CA TRP A 12 8.69 26.22 24.29
C TRP A 12 9.43 25.36 23.27
N GLY A 13 9.74 25.92 22.10
CA GLY A 13 10.58 25.23 21.09
C GLY A 13 11.98 24.92 21.63
N ALA A 14 12.61 25.87 22.33
CA ALA A 14 13.92 25.65 22.95
C ALA A 14 13.87 24.59 24.05
N ILE A 15 12.85 24.62 24.92
CA ILE A 15 12.65 23.59 25.95
C ILE A 15 12.45 22.21 25.32
N PHE A 16 11.61 22.12 24.28
CA PHE A 16 11.38 20.86 23.56
C PHE A 16 12.67 20.31 22.96
N LEU A 17 13.47 21.14 22.29
CA LEU A 17 14.76 20.74 21.73
C LEU A 17 15.76 20.29 22.80
N VAL A 18 15.81 20.97 23.95
CA VAL A 18 16.68 20.58 25.07
C VAL A 18 16.23 19.27 25.70
N VAL A 19 14.92 19.04 25.88
CA VAL A 19 14.38 17.77 26.39
C VAL A 19 14.68 16.63 25.42
N LEU A 20 14.53 16.86 24.12
CA LEU A 20 14.82 15.87 23.09
C LEU A 20 16.32 15.54 23.03
N PHE A 21 17.19 16.54 23.22
CA PHE A 21 18.63 16.37 23.37
C PHE A 21 19.00 15.59 24.64
N LEU A 22 18.42 15.92 25.80
CA LEU A 22 18.67 15.20 27.04
C LEU A 22 18.18 13.74 26.96
N LEU A 23 16.99 13.50 26.39
CA LEU A 23 16.49 12.14 26.15
C LEU A 23 17.41 11.33 25.23
N SER A 24 18.10 11.98 24.28
CA SER A 24 19.09 11.30 23.42
C SER A 24 20.36 10.88 24.14
N LEU A 25 20.70 11.51 25.27
CA LEU A 25 21.91 11.20 26.06
C LEU A 25 21.73 10.02 27.02
N PHE A 26 20.50 9.75 27.47
CA PHE A 26 20.23 8.79 28.56
C PHE A 26 19.75 7.41 28.09
N VAL A 27 19.59 7.18 26.79
CA VAL A 27 19.04 5.92 26.25
C VAL A 27 19.83 5.52 24.99
N PRO A 28 20.03 4.22 24.68
CA PRO A 28 20.47 3.77 23.33
C PRO A 28 19.56 4.28 22.18
N PHE A 29 18.48 4.98 22.52
CA PHE A 29 17.67 5.82 21.66
C PHE A 29 18.47 6.91 20.95
N GLY A 30 19.58 7.41 21.51
CA GLY A 30 20.44 8.39 20.83
C GLY A 30 21.01 7.87 19.52
N GLU A 31 21.58 6.66 19.53
CA GLU A 31 22.08 6.00 18.31
C GLU A 31 20.96 5.63 17.35
N LEU A 32 19.80 5.21 17.88
CA LEU A 32 18.63 4.85 17.08
C LEU A 32 18.00 6.08 16.39
N VAL A 33 17.80 7.17 17.12
CA VAL A 33 17.22 8.42 16.58
C VAL A 33 18.22 9.14 15.69
N PHE A 34 19.48 9.26 16.10
CA PHE A 34 20.50 9.89 15.27
C PHE A 34 20.79 9.04 14.04
N GLY A 35 20.90 7.72 14.18
CA GLY A 35 21.03 6.78 13.08
C GLY A 35 19.84 6.88 12.12
N PHE A 36 18.62 6.91 12.64
CA PHE A 36 17.41 7.07 11.82
C PHE A 36 17.39 8.42 11.08
N ILE A 37 17.63 9.54 11.77
CA ILE A 37 17.70 10.87 11.15
C ILE A 37 18.81 10.93 10.11
N TRP A 38 20.00 10.40 10.42
CA TRP A 38 21.12 10.36 9.50
C TRP A 38 20.81 9.52 8.26
N HIS A 39 20.24 8.31 8.42
CA HIS A 39 19.83 7.48 7.27
C HIS A 39 18.72 8.14 6.46
N LEU A 40 17.79 8.84 7.10
CA LEU A 40 16.71 9.55 6.43
C LEU A 40 17.25 10.76 5.64
N LEU A 41 18.15 11.54 6.23
CA LEU A 41 18.78 12.70 5.57
C LEU A 41 19.76 12.26 4.48
N ALA A 42 20.68 11.33 4.77
CA ALA A 42 21.68 10.86 3.81
C ALA A 42 21.03 10.01 2.70
N GLY A 43 20.11 9.11 3.05
CA GLY A 43 19.33 8.35 2.08
C GLY A 43 18.45 9.25 1.22
N GLY A 44 17.77 10.23 1.84
CA GLY A 44 17.01 11.26 1.13
C GLY A 44 17.89 12.06 0.16
N PHE A 45 19.06 12.51 0.60
CA PHE A 45 20.01 13.23 -0.25
C PHE A 45 20.52 12.37 -1.41
N MET A 46 20.92 11.13 -1.16
CA MET A 46 21.39 10.20 -2.20
C MET A 46 20.29 9.88 -3.21
N HIS A 47 19.06 9.68 -2.75
CA HIS A 47 17.90 9.47 -3.61
C HIS A 47 17.59 10.72 -4.45
N LEU A 48 17.63 11.90 -3.84
CA LEU A 48 17.42 13.17 -4.52
C LEU A 48 18.51 13.37 -5.58
N TRP A 49 19.78 13.13 -5.25
CA TRP A 49 20.90 13.18 -6.18
C TRP A 49 20.77 12.19 -7.35
N ALA A 50 20.38 10.95 -7.06
CA ALA A 50 20.13 9.94 -8.10
C ALA A 50 18.91 10.27 -8.97
N SER A 51 17.94 11.00 -8.42
CA SER A 51 16.73 11.43 -9.13
C SER A 51 16.92 12.71 -9.94
N VAL A 52 17.89 13.56 -9.56
CA VAL A 52 18.21 14.82 -10.22
C VAL A 52 18.31 14.63 -11.74
N PRO A 53 19.08 13.68 -12.31
CA PRO A 53 19.20 13.48 -13.76
C PRO A 53 17.86 13.30 -14.49
N TYR A 54 16.90 12.63 -13.85
CA TYR A 54 15.57 12.36 -14.41
C TYR A 54 14.60 13.54 -14.22
N MET A 55 14.90 14.41 -13.24
CA MET A 55 14.14 15.60 -12.94
C MET A 55 14.70 16.87 -13.58
N VAL A 56 15.96 16.87 -14.09
CA VAL A 56 16.56 18.10 -14.63
C VAL A 56 15.78 18.48 -15.88
N PRO A 57 14.98 19.55 -15.82
CA PRO A 57 14.34 20.03 -17.02
C PRO A 57 15.47 20.64 -17.88
N SER A 58 15.30 20.72 -19.20
CA SER A 58 16.29 21.34 -20.09
C SER A 58 16.91 22.62 -19.51
N LEU A 59 18.18 22.93 -19.78
CA LEU A 59 18.81 24.16 -19.26
C LEU A 59 17.96 25.41 -19.57
N SER A 60 17.31 25.43 -20.74
CA SER A 60 16.33 26.45 -21.14
C SER A 60 15.15 26.58 -20.17
N THR A 61 14.58 25.49 -19.70
CA THR A 61 13.49 25.52 -18.71
C THR A 61 13.97 26.01 -17.35
N LEU A 62 15.17 25.64 -16.90
CA LEU A 62 15.75 26.18 -15.66
C LEU A 62 15.94 27.70 -15.72
N VAL A 63 16.51 28.19 -16.82
CA VAL A 63 16.67 29.63 -17.08
C VAL A 63 15.29 30.31 -17.14
N GLY A 64 14.31 29.70 -17.81
CA GLY A 64 12.94 30.20 -17.87
C GLY A 64 12.31 30.36 -16.49
N PHE A 65 12.42 29.35 -15.62
CA PHE A 65 11.92 29.43 -14.24
C PHE A 65 12.65 30.51 -13.42
N ALA A 66 13.98 30.60 -13.54
CA ALA A 66 14.75 31.62 -12.84
C ALA A 66 14.31 33.04 -13.23
N VAL A 67 14.14 33.29 -14.55
CA VAL A 67 13.65 34.57 -15.07
C VAL A 67 12.24 34.87 -14.55
N LEU A 68 11.33 33.90 -14.59
CA LEU A 68 9.96 34.07 -14.09
C LEU A 68 9.92 34.38 -12.58
N ILE A 69 10.76 33.73 -11.77
CA ILE A 69 10.86 34.01 -10.33
C ILE A 69 11.35 35.44 -10.11
N ILE A 70 12.41 35.87 -10.81
CA ILE A 70 12.94 37.23 -10.69
C ILE A 70 11.88 38.26 -11.09
N LEU A 71 11.22 38.08 -12.23
CA LEU A 71 10.15 38.96 -12.70
C LEU A 71 8.99 39.03 -11.71
N SER A 72 8.59 37.89 -11.13
CA SER A 72 7.51 37.82 -10.13
C SER A 72 7.88 38.57 -8.84
N VAL A 73 9.12 38.42 -8.37
CA VAL A 73 9.64 39.14 -7.19
C VAL A 73 9.70 40.64 -7.46
N CYS A 74 10.16 41.06 -8.64
CA CYS A 74 10.16 42.45 -9.07
C CYS A 74 8.74 43.04 -9.15
N ALA A 75 7.80 42.31 -9.76
CA ALA A 75 6.39 42.72 -9.85
C ALA A 75 5.76 42.87 -8.46
N LEU A 76 5.98 41.89 -7.58
CA LEU A 76 5.52 41.92 -6.19
C LEU A 76 6.11 43.12 -5.42
N GLN A 77 7.41 43.40 -5.58
CA GLN A 77 8.06 44.56 -4.98
C GLN A 77 7.41 45.88 -5.44
N ILE A 78 7.13 46.02 -6.74
CA ILE A 78 6.50 47.22 -7.29
C ILE A 78 5.08 47.37 -6.73
N LEU A 79 4.30 46.28 -6.70
CA LEU A 79 2.93 46.29 -6.17
C LEU A 79 2.89 46.65 -4.69
N LEU A 80 3.72 46.01 -3.85
CA LEU A 80 3.78 46.29 -2.42
C LEU A 80 4.29 47.71 -2.12
N ALA A 81 5.26 48.21 -2.90
CA ALA A 81 5.72 49.58 -2.79
C ALA A 81 4.61 50.60 -3.16
N LYS A 82 3.85 50.33 -4.23
CA LYS A 82 2.68 51.16 -4.60
C LYS A 82 1.59 51.13 -3.53
N PHE A 83 1.28 49.94 -3.00
CA PHE A 83 0.29 49.78 -1.94
C PHE A 83 0.70 50.52 -0.66
N ALA A 84 1.95 50.40 -0.24
CA ALA A 84 2.49 51.12 0.92
C ALA A 84 2.43 52.64 0.73
N LYS A 85 2.72 53.14 -0.48
CA LYS A 85 2.62 54.57 -0.80
C LYS A 85 1.18 55.08 -0.75
N SER A 86 0.20 54.25 -1.10
CA SER A 86 -1.22 54.61 -1.06
C SER A 86 -1.76 54.81 0.36
N LYS A 87 -1.21 54.10 1.35
CA LYS A 87 -1.61 54.17 2.77
C LYS A 87 -0.88 55.31 3.52
N ARG A 88 -0.78 56.49 2.88
CA ARG A 88 0.19 57.59 3.08
C ARG A 88 0.25 58.24 4.48
N GLU A 89 -0.59 57.85 5.43
CA GLU A 89 -0.69 58.50 6.75
C GLU A 89 0.51 58.21 7.68
N SER A 90 1.31 57.16 7.43
CA SER A 90 2.31 56.68 8.39
C SER A 90 3.78 56.98 8.06
N GLY A 91 4.08 57.66 6.94
CA GLY A 91 5.48 57.89 6.51
C GLY A 91 6.29 56.62 6.18
N PHE A 92 5.63 55.45 6.17
CA PHE A 92 6.27 54.16 5.97
C PHE A 92 6.74 53.97 4.51
N ARG A 93 8.00 53.56 4.32
CA ARG A 93 8.58 53.21 3.00
C ARG A 93 8.88 51.72 2.94
N TRP A 94 8.22 51.00 2.03
CA TRP A 94 8.46 49.58 1.79
C TRP A 94 9.87 49.36 1.24
N LYS A 95 10.70 48.57 1.93
CA LYS A 95 12.09 48.29 1.53
C LYS A 95 12.17 46.89 0.88
N PRO A 96 13.06 46.67 -0.11
CA PRO A 96 13.16 45.39 -0.84
C PRO A 96 13.41 44.17 0.06
N LYS A 97 14.14 44.36 1.17
CA LYS A 97 14.36 43.30 2.17
C LYS A 97 13.08 42.70 2.74
N TRP A 98 11.98 43.46 2.79
CA TRP A 98 10.69 42.98 3.30
C TRP A 98 9.99 42.08 2.27
N THR A 99 10.07 42.42 0.98
CA THR A 99 9.59 41.55 -0.09
C THR A 99 10.39 40.25 -0.14
N LEU A 100 11.71 40.33 -0.03
CA LEU A 100 12.55 39.14 -0.01
C LEU A 100 12.19 38.23 1.19
N SER A 101 11.98 38.82 2.37
CA SER A 101 11.53 38.10 3.56
C SER A 101 10.15 37.47 3.38
N LEU A 102 9.20 38.17 2.75
CA LEU A 102 7.86 37.66 2.49
C LEU A 102 7.89 36.50 1.50
N VAL A 103 8.64 36.65 0.40
CA VAL A 103 8.84 35.60 -0.61
C VAL A 103 9.49 34.38 0.01
N GLY A 104 10.53 34.57 0.85
CA GLY A 104 11.16 33.48 1.58
C GLY A 104 10.18 32.73 2.50
N LEU A 105 9.32 33.46 3.22
CA LEU A 105 8.29 32.86 4.06
C LEU A 105 7.24 32.09 3.25
N LEU A 106 6.82 32.62 2.10
CA LEU A 106 5.88 31.95 1.20
C LEU A 106 6.49 30.68 0.59
N LEU A 107 7.75 30.72 0.16
CA LEU A 107 8.46 29.55 -0.37
C LEU A 107 8.65 28.48 0.71
N ALA A 108 8.98 28.87 1.94
CA ALA A 108 9.08 27.93 3.05
C ALA A 108 7.72 27.27 3.35
N ALA A 109 6.64 28.05 3.40
CA ALA A 109 5.29 27.54 3.61
C ALA A 109 4.82 26.62 2.47
N PHE A 110 5.15 26.97 1.23
CA PHE A 110 4.85 26.12 0.08
C PHE A 110 5.64 24.80 0.13
N GLY A 111 6.93 24.87 0.45
CA GLY A 111 7.78 23.69 0.61
C GLY A 111 7.25 22.74 1.70
N THR A 112 6.85 23.26 2.86
CA THR A 112 6.27 22.43 3.93
C THR A 112 4.93 21.82 3.53
N ALA A 113 4.08 22.54 2.79
CA ALA A 113 2.82 22.01 2.25
C ALA A 113 3.07 20.85 1.26
N CYS A 114 3.99 21.02 0.31
CA CYS A 114 4.36 19.95 -0.62
C CYS A 114 4.91 18.71 0.10
N THR A 115 5.80 18.90 1.08
CA THR A 115 6.36 17.80 1.88
C THR A 115 5.29 17.08 2.69
N THR A 116 4.37 17.80 3.32
CA THR A 116 3.28 17.17 4.11
C THR A 116 2.31 16.38 3.22
N ILE A 117 1.98 16.89 2.04
CA ILE A 117 1.18 16.15 1.04
C ILE A 117 1.93 14.90 0.58
N GLY A 118 3.22 15.03 0.27
CA GLY A 118 4.05 13.89 -0.12
C GLY A 118 4.09 12.81 0.95
N LEU A 119 4.32 13.19 2.21
CA LEU A 119 4.29 12.28 3.36
C LEU A 119 2.92 11.64 3.55
N ALA A 120 1.83 12.41 3.46
CA ALA A 120 0.48 11.88 3.56
C ALA A 120 0.17 10.90 2.42
N HIS A 121 0.59 11.20 1.20
CA HIS A 121 0.44 10.32 0.05
C HIS A 121 1.25 9.01 0.24
N HIS A 122 2.51 9.10 0.66
CA HIS A 122 3.31 7.90 0.93
C HIS A 122 2.77 7.10 2.12
N ALA A 123 2.30 7.75 3.18
CA ALA A 123 1.68 7.08 4.32
C ALA A 123 0.37 6.38 3.91
N THR A 124 -0.47 7.03 3.10
CA THR A 124 -1.70 6.42 2.59
C THR A 124 -1.41 5.30 1.60
N TRP A 125 -0.40 5.42 0.75
CA TRP A 125 0.06 4.35 -0.12
C TRP A 125 0.59 3.15 0.68
N LEU A 126 1.45 3.39 1.67
CA LEU A 126 1.96 2.36 2.59
C LEU A 126 0.87 1.73 3.47
N ALA A 127 -0.22 2.45 3.75
CA ALA A 127 -1.36 1.92 4.49
C ALA A 127 -2.34 1.14 3.58
N ARG A 128 -2.35 1.43 2.27
CA ARG A 128 -3.20 0.75 1.28
C ARG A 128 -2.56 -0.51 0.74
N GLU A 129 -1.27 -0.47 0.48
CA GLU A 129 -0.52 -1.67 0.19
C GLU A 129 -0.26 -2.36 1.53
N ASP A 130 -0.49 -3.67 1.61
CA ASP A 130 -0.21 -4.51 2.79
C ASP A 130 1.32 -4.58 3.10
N ALA A 131 2.08 -3.50 2.87
CA ALA A 131 3.51 -3.37 3.09
C ALA A 131 3.88 -3.63 4.56
N VAL A 132 3.00 -3.30 5.50
CA VAL A 132 3.20 -3.65 6.91
C VAL A 132 3.02 -5.17 7.14
N GLY A 133 2.15 -5.84 6.37
CA GLY A 133 2.00 -7.29 6.40
C GLY A 133 3.09 -8.07 5.65
N LEU A 134 3.82 -7.42 4.75
CA LEU A 134 4.99 -7.98 4.06
C LEU A 134 6.20 -8.16 4.99
N LEU A 135 6.35 -7.30 6.01
CA LEU A 135 7.44 -7.42 6.99
C LEU A 135 7.33 -8.69 7.85
N ASP A 136 6.11 -9.15 8.11
CA ASP A 136 5.85 -10.38 8.88
C ASP A 136 5.64 -11.63 8.00
N GLY A 137 5.70 -11.49 6.66
CA GLY A 137 5.40 -12.58 5.71
C GLY A 137 3.95 -13.09 5.76
N ARG A 138 3.08 -12.50 6.59
CA ARG A 138 1.68 -12.92 6.79
C ARG A 138 0.69 -12.18 5.90
N GLY A 139 1.05 -11.02 5.36
CA GLY A 139 0.20 -10.22 4.47
C GLY A 139 -0.34 -11.01 3.27
N PRO A 140 0.53 -11.69 2.49
CA PRO A 140 0.09 -12.52 1.36
C PRO A 140 -0.88 -13.63 1.77
N ILE A 141 -0.64 -14.27 2.94
CA ILE A 141 -1.52 -15.33 3.46
C ILE A 141 -2.92 -14.78 3.77
N HIS A 142 -3.01 -13.66 4.49
CA HIS A 142 -4.30 -13.04 4.80
C HIS A 142 -5.06 -12.61 3.54
N ARG A 143 -4.36 -12.02 2.56
CA ARG A 143 -4.95 -11.64 1.29
C ARG A 143 -5.47 -12.84 0.50
N ASN A 144 -4.69 -13.92 0.43
CA ASN A 144 -5.10 -15.16 -0.22
C ASN A 144 -6.32 -15.80 0.47
N ILE A 145 -6.36 -15.82 1.80
CA ILE A 145 -7.54 -16.29 2.56
C ILE A 145 -8.78 -15.45 2.23
N SER A 146 -8.64 -14.12 2.19
CA SER A 146 -9.74 -13.21 1.84
C SER A 146 -10.24 -13.44 0.41
N ASN A 147 -9.34 -13.58 -0.56
CA ASN A 147 -9.67 -13.88 -1.95
C ASN A 147 -10.38 -15.23 -2.09
N CYS A 148 -9.89 -16.28 -1.41
CA CYS A 148 -10.51 -17.59 -1.40
C CYS A 148 -11.93 -17.54 -0.81
N ARG A 149 -12.14 -16.81 0.30
CA ARG A 149 -13.49 -16.60 0.85
C ARG A 149 -14.42 -15.90 -0.14
N ARG A 150 -13.95 -14.84 -0.81
CA ARG A 150 -14.75 -14.11 -1.81
C ARG A 150 -15.15 -15.01 -2.98
N LEU A 151 -14.25 -15.86 -3.47
CA LEU A 151 -14.56 -16.86 -4.50
C LEU A 151 -15.60 -17.87 -4.02
N ILE A 152 -15.48 -18.39 -2.79
CA ILE A 152 -16.48 -19.32 -2.24
C ILE A 152 -17.85 -18.64 -2.08
N THR A 153 -17.88 -17.40 -1.60
CA THR A 153 -19.12 -16.63 -1.53
C THR A 153 -19.75 -16.46 -2.92
N ALA A 154 -18.97 -16.12 -3.94
CA ALA A 154 -19.48 -15.99 -5.31
C ALA A 154 -20.02 -17.33 -5.84
N MET A 155 -19.33 -18.44 -5.59
CA MET A 155 -19.82 -19.78 -5.97
C MET A 155 -21.11 -20.17 -5.23
N ARG A 156 -21.30 -19.72 -3.98
CA ARG A 156 -22.55 -19.94 -3.24
C ARG A 156 -23.71 -19.10 -3.74
N ILE A 157 -23.45 -17.87 -4.16
CA ILE A 157 -24.45 -17.06 -4.86
C ILE A 157 -24.86 -17.79 -6.14
N PHE A 158 -23.88 -18.26 -6.92
CA PHE A 158 -24.15 -19.07 -8.11
C PHE A 158 -24.99 -20.31 -7.79
N SER A 159 -24.62 -21.08 -6.77
CA SER A 159 -25.34 -22.31 -6.43
C SER A 159 -26.76 -22.05 -5.96
N SER A 160 -27.01 -20.95 -5.23
CA SER A 160 -28.36 -20.52 -4.84
C SER A 160 -29.27 -20.34 -6.07
N ASP A 161 -28.74 -19.77 -7.15
CA ASP A 161 -29.50 -19.53 -8.38
C ASP A 161 -29.59 -20.79 -9.28
N HIS A 162 -28.73 -21.78 -9.06
CA HIS A 162 -28.60 -22.99 -9.88
C HIS A 162 -29.00 -24.28 -9.14
N GLY A 163 -29.95 -24.19 -8.22
CA GLY A 163 -30.53 -25.35 -7.53
C GLY A 163 -29.52 -26.13 -6.68
N GLY A 164 -28.55 -25.44 -6.08
CA GLY A 164 -27.50 -26.01 -5.24
C GLY A 164 -26.26 -26.49 -5.99
N ASN A 165 -26.20 -26.36 -7.32
CA ASN A 165 -25.05 -26.78 -8.11
C ASN A 165 -23.99 -25.67 -8.22
N TYR A 166 -22.73 -26.00 -7.93
CA TYR A 166 -21.62 -25.08 -8.18
C TYR A 166 -21.31 -24.96 -9.68
N PRO A 167 -20.62 -23.88 -10.11
CA PRO A 167 -20.27 -23.70 -11.52
C PRO A 167 -19.36 -24.82 -12.03
N LYS A 168 -19.38 -25.11 -13.33
CA LYS A 168 -18.47 -26.08 -13.95
C LYS A 168 -17.07 -25.48 -14.11
N HIS A 169 -17.01 -24.18 -14.41
CA HIS A 169 -15.79 -23.41 -14.54
C HIS A 169 -15.91 -22.11 -13.75
N LEU A 170 -14.83 -21.64 -13.13
CA LEU A 170 -14.85 -20.40 -12.35
C LEU A 170 -15.24 -19.18 -13.20
N GLU A 171 -14.97 -19.22 -14.51
CA GLU A 171 -15.36 -18.20 -15.48
C GLU A 171 -16.88 -18.07 -15.64
N ASP A 172 -17.66 -19.09 -15.27
CA ASP A 172 -19.12 -19.02 -15.32
C ASP A 172 -19.65 -17.99 -14.30
N LEU A 173 -18.89 -17.68 -13.24
CA LEU A 173 -19.21 -16.59 -12.30
C LEU A 173 -19.21 -15.21 -12.97
N VAL A 174 -18.41 -15.03 -14.02
CA VAL A 174 -18.39 -13.76 -14.79
C VAL A 174 -19.50 -13.76 -15.84
N LYS A 175 -19.75 -14.91 -16.48
CA LYS A 175 -20.81 -15.02 -17.50
C LYS A 175 -22.20 -14.74 -16.94
N GLU A 176 -22.46 -15.15 -15.71
CA GLU A 176 -23.73 -14.92 -15.01
C GLU A 176 -23.76 -13.60 -14.21
N ASP A 177 -22.81 -12.68 -14.44
CA ASP A 177 -22.74 -11.36 -13.79
C ASP A 177 -22.70 -11.38 -12.25
N ILE A 178 -22.21 -12.48 -11.66
CA ILE A 178 -22.00 -12.59 -10.21
C ILE A 178 -20.73 -11.83 -9.80
N LEU A 179 -19.74 -11.83 -10.68
CA LEU A 179 -18.49 -11.07 -10.55
C LEU A 179 -18.18 -10.34 -11.85
N ASP A 180 -17.75 -9.09 -11.74
CA ASP A 180 -17.16 -8.39 -12.87
C ASP A 180 -15.77 -8.97 -13.23
N GLN A 181 -15.36 -8.82 -14.49
CA GLN A 181 -14.11 -9.36 -15.01
C GLN A 181 -12.86 -8.85 -14.25
N GLU A 182 -12.87 -7.59 -13.79
CA GLU A 182 -11.75 -7.01 -13.06
C GLU A 182 -11.62 -7.67 -11.68
N SER A 183 -12.73 -7.72 -10.92
CA SER A 183 -12.80 -8.40 -9.62
C SER A 183 -12.39 -9.87 -9.74
N PHE A 184 -12.91 -10.58 -10.74
CA PHE A 184 -12.55 -11.98 -10.99
C PHE A 184 -11.04 -12.14 -11.23
N SER A 185 -10.44 -11.34 -12.12
CA SER A 185 -9.00 -11.42 -12.42
C SER A 185 -8.11 -11.16 -11.21
N LYS A 186 -8.58 -10.32 -10.27
CA LYS A 186 -7.88 -9.95 -9.03
C LYS A 186 -8.00 -11.02 -7.95
N ILE A 187 -9.15 -11.69 -7.83
CA ILE A 187 -9.38 -12.68 -6.76
C ILE A 187 -9.04 -14.11 -7.20
N ASN A 188 -9.11 -14.42 -8.50
CA ASN A 188 -8.76 -15.73 -9.07
C ASN A 188 -7.23 -15.99 -9.14
N ARG A 189 -6.45 -15.21 -8.39
CA ARG A 189 -5.01 -15.36 -8.27
C ARG A 189 -4.61 -15.38 -6.81
N MET A 190 -3.81 -16.38 -6.45
CA MET A 190 -3.12 -16.53 -5.19
C MET A 190 -1.69 -16.02 -5.34
N ILE A 191 -1.15 -15.37 -4.32
CA ILE A 191 0.28 -15.03 -4.24
C ILE A 191 1.01 -16.19 -3.58
N GLY A 192 1.86 -16.89 -4.34
CA GLY A 192 2.70 -17.98 -3.82
C GLY A 192 3.89 -17.48 -3.00
N ARG A 193 4.71 -18.42 -2.50
CA ARG A 193 5.92 -18.12 -1.71
C ARG A 193 6.87 -17.13 -2.41
N ASP A 194 7.04 -17.26 -3.72
CA ASP A 194 8.00 -16.47 -4.49
C ASP A 194 7.41 -15.13 -4.97
N GLY A 195 6.25 -14.73 -4.45
CA GLY A 195 5.50 -13.56 -4.92
C GLY A 195 4.80 -13.76 -6.27
N LEU A 196 4.96 -14.94 -6.89
CA LEU A 196 4.32 -15.28 -8.15
C LEU A 196 2.80 -15.43 -7.96
N HIS A 197 2.06 -14.80 -8.87
CA HIS A 197 0.61 -14.96 -8.94
C HIS A 197 0.27 -16.25 -9.67
N VAL A 198 -0.34 -17.20 -8.96
CA VAL A 198 -0.79 -18.49 -9.49
C VAL A 198 -2.31 -18.59 -9.41
N PRO A 199 -2.99 -19.24 -10.37
CA PRO A 199 -4.43 -19.45 -10.28
C PRO A 199 -4.78 -20.41 -9.14
N TRP A 200 -6.01 -20.26 -8.62
CA TRP A 200 -6.60 -21.25 -7.72
C TRP A 200 -6.94 -22.53 -8.48
N VAL A 201 -6.92 -23.65 -7.77
CA VAL A 201 -7.44 -24.92 -8.29
C VAL A 201 -8.84 -25.11 -7.75
N PHE A 202 -9.83 -25.02 -8.63
CA PHE A 202 -11.22 -25.33 -8.32
C PHE A 202 -11.47 -26.83 -8.48
N LEU A 203 -12.21 -27.41 -7.53
CA LEU A 203 -12.54 -28.83 -7.49
C LEU A 203 -14.03 -29.01 -7.85
N PRO A 204 -14.36 -29.31 -9.12
CA PRO A 204 -15.74 -29.40 -9.58
C PRO A 204 -16.44 -30.70 -9.14
N GLY A 205 -17.76 -30.72 -9.17
CA GLY A 205 -18.58 -31.91 -8.87
C GLY A 205 -19.19 -31.92 -7.48
N LEU A 206 -18.85 -30.94 -6.64
CA LEU A 206 -19.54 -30.69 -5.37
C LEU A 206 -20.84 -29.91 -5.59
N THR A 207 -21.74 -30.01 -4.62
CA THR A 207 -22.97 -29.22 -4.51
C THR A 207 -23.02 -28.56 -3.14
N ASP A 208 -23.93 -27.60 -2.93
CA ASP A 208 -24.11 -26.97 -1.62
C ASP A 208 -24.59 -27.99 -0.55
N ALA A 209 -25.18 -29.11 -0.97
CA ALA A 209 -25.58 -30.22 -0.11
C ALA A 209 -24.43 -31.22 0.21
N SER A 210 -23.28 -31.10 -0.46
CA SER A 210 -22.12 -31.97 -0.20
C SER A 210 -21.55 -31.74 1.21
N PRO A 211 -20.84 -32.71 1.81
CA PRO A 211 -20.24 -32.55 3.13
C PRO A 211 -19.39 -31.28 3.25
N GLY A 212 -19.60 -30.54 4.33
CA GLY A 212 -19.01 -29.21 4.52
C GLY A 212 -17.48 -29.18 4.62
N ASP A 213 -16.87 -30.28 5.04
CA ASP A 213 -15.42 -30.38 5.25
C ASP A 213 -14.63 -30.66 3.96
N LEU A 214 -15.31 -30.94 2.85
CA LEU A 214 -14.69 -31.20 1.55
C LEU A 214 -14.07 -29.92 0.96
N PRO A 215 -12.89 -30.02 0.30
CA PRO A 215 -12.24 -28.89 -0.34
C PRO A 215 -13.02 -28.49 -1.61
N LEU A 216 -13.33 -27.20 -1.74
CA LEU A 216 -13.97 -26.62 -2.91
C LEU A 216 -12.96 -25.85 -3.78
N ILE A 217 -12.05 -25.11 -3.13
CA ILE A 217 -10.94 -24.40 -3.78
C ILE A 217 -9.66 -24.64 -2.98
N ILE A 218 -8.55 -24.91 -3.69
CA ILE A 218 -7.24 -25.11 -3.09
C ILE A 218 -6.18 -24.23 -3.77
N GLY A 219 -5.18 -23.80 -3.01
CA GLY A 219 -3.99 -23.16 -3.56
C GLY A 219 -3.16 -24.15 -4.37
N SER A 220 -2.69 -23.74 -5.56
CA SER A 220 -1.87 -24.57 -6.47
C SER A 220 -0.42 -24.75 -6.00
N CYS A 221 0.05 -23.91 -5.06
CA CYS A 221 1.39 -23.98 -4.50
C CYS A 221 1.38 -23.59 -3.00
N PRO A 222 2.45 -23.92 -2.24
CA PRO A 222 2.53 -23.51 -0.84
C PRO A 222 2.77 -22.00 -0.70
N VAL A 223 2.14 -21.38 0.30
CA VAL A 223 2.28 -19.95 0.63
C VAL A 223 3.46 -19.65 1.56
N GLY A 224 4.05 -20.69 2.16
CA GLY A 224 5.25 -20.61 3.01
C GLY A 224 5.36 -21.83 3.93
N ASN A 225 6.57 -22.29 4.27
CA ASN A 225 6.81 -23.43 5.17
C ASN A 225 5.90 -24.66 4.92
N ASP A 226 5.69 -25.03 3.65
CA ASP A 226 4.80 -26.13 3.25
C ASP A 226 3.33 -26.00 3.71
N LEU A 227 2.88 -24.76 3.89
CA LEU A 227 1.49 -24.43 4.18
C LEU A 227 0.71 -24.18 2.89
N TYR A 228 -0.49 -24.78 2.82
CA TYR A 228 -1.44 -24.63 1.73
C TYR A 228 -2.70 -23.93 2.24
N ILE A 229 -3.35 -23.16 1.36
CA ILE A 229 -4.65 -22.57 1.66
C ILE A 229 -5.72 -23.48 1.06
N VAL A 230 -6.69 -23.84 1.90
CA VAL A 230 -7.82 -24.68 1.50
C VAL A 230 -9.11 -23.97 1.91
N GLY A 231 -9.98 -23.78 0.95
CA GLY A 231 -11.34 -23.32 1.14
C GLY A 231 -12.31 -24.48 0.99
N LYS A 232 -13.15 -24.68 2.00
CA LYS A 232 -14.05 -25.84 2.13
C LYS A 232 -15.49 -25.49 1.76
N ASN A 233 -16.30 -26.52 1.56
CA ASN A 233 -17.70 -26.37 1.15
C ASN A 233 -18.57 -25.62 2.17
N ASP A 234 -18.23 -25.69 3.46
CA ASP A 234 -18.86 -24.92 4.54
C ASP A 234 -18.47 -23.43 4.58
N SER A 235 -17.77 -22.93 3.57
CA SER A 235 -17.20 -21.57 3.50
C SER A 235 -16.07 -21.26 4.50
N SER A 236 -15.60 -22.25 5.25
CA SER A 236 -14.39 -22.09 6.04
C SER A 236 -13.16 -22.07 5.13
N VAL A 237 -12.20 -21.20 5.46
CA VAL A 237 -10.92 -21.10 4.76
C VAL A 237 -9.82 -21.16 5.80
N GLY A 238 -8.92 -22.13 5.63
CA GLY A 238 -7.84 -22.41 6.56
C GLY A 238 -6.49 -22.55 5.87
N VAL A 239 -5.45 -22.39 6.67
CA VAL A 239 -4.07 -22.69 6.28
C VAL A 239 -3.71 -24.03 6.89
N VAL A 240 -3.34 -25.00 6.06
CA VAL A 240 -3.06 -26.37 6.48
C VAL A 240 -1.64 -26.76 6.11
N LYS A 241 -1.01 -27.62 6.91
CA LYS A 241 0.27 -28.24 6.55
C LYS A 241 0.07 -29.26 5.44
N ARG A 242 1.16 -29.62 4.76
CA ARG A 242 1.17 -30.60 3.67
C ARG A 242 0.52 -31.93 4.03
N GLU A 243 0.75 -32.46 5.24
CA GLU A 243 0.19 -33.76 5.64
C GLU A 243 -1.34 -33.71 5.69
N ASN A 244 -1.90 -32.66 6.30
CA ASN A 244 -3.34 -32.43 6.39
C ASN A 244 -3.93 -32.13 5.00
N PHE A 245 -3.18 -31.44 4.13
CA PHE A 245 -3.59 -31.17 2.76
C PHE A 245 -3.79 -32.47 1.97
N GLU A 246 -2.84 -33.41 2.04
CA GLU A 246 -2.95 -34.71 1.37
C GLU A 246 -4.10 -35.56 1.93
N GLU A 247 -4.36 -35.48 3.24
CA GLU A 247 -5.52 -36.13 3.85
C GLU A 247 -6.85 -35.57 3.31
N ILE A 248 -6.98 -34.23 3.27
CA ILE A 248 -8.15 -33.55 2.70
C ILE A 248 -8.35 -33.95 1.23
N MET A 249 -7.28 -33.99 0.44
CA MET A 249 -7.35 -34.39 -0.97
C MET A 249 -7.69 -35.87 -1.14
N THR A 250 -7.25 -36.74 -0.22
CA THR A 250 -7.62 -38.16 -0.24
C THR A 250 -9.11 -38.34 0.02
N ARG A 251 -9.66 -37.68 1.05
CA ARG A 251 -11.11 -37.70 1.32
C ARG A 251 -11.94 -37.18 0.15
N TYR A 252 -11.48 -36.11 -0.52
CA TYR A 252 -12.12 -35.60 -1.72
C TYR A 252 -12.17 -36.63 -2.85
N ARG A 253 -11.05 -37.33 -3.12
CA ARG A 253 -11.01 -38.37 -4.17
C ARG A 253 -11.93 -39.54 -3.84
N GLU A 254 -11.94 -40.00 -2.59
CA GLU A 254 -12.84 -41.06 -2.11
C GLU A 254 -14.32 -40.65 -2.28
N PHE A 255 -14.67 -39.41 -1.91
CA PHE A 255 -16.01 -38.87 -2.11
C PHE A 255 -16.41 -38.83 -3.59
N MET A 256 -15.49 -38.41 -4.47
CA MET A 256 -15.71 -38.37 -5.91
C MET A 256 -15.66 -39.74 -6.60
N GLY A 257 -15.38 -40.83 -5.86
CA GLY A 257 -15.22 -42.17 -6.43
C GLY A 257 -14.01 -42.27 -7.38
N ILE A 258 -13.02 -41.39 -7.25
CA ILE A 258 -11.80 -41.42 -8.04
C ILE A 258 -10.86 -42.41 -7.35
N GLU A 259 -10.87 -43.67 -7.79
CA GLU A 259 -9.90 -44.65 -7.32
C GLU A 259 -8.47 -44.15 -7.59
N ARG A 260 -7.54 -44.47 -6.67
CA ARG A 260 -6.10 -44.26 -6.94
C ARG A 260 -5.72 -45.18 -8.10
N ASP A 261 -5.80 -44.68 -9.33
CA ASP A 261 -5.25 -45.30 -10.52
C ASP A 261 -3.71 -45.33 -10.41
N GLY A 262 -3.24 -46.24 -9.55
CA GLY A 262 -1.87 -46.70 -9.42
C GLY A 262 -1.77 -48.22 -9.65
N LYS A 263 -2.88 -48.89 -9.94
CA LYS A 263 -2.84 -50.13 -10.71
C LYS A 263 -3.13 -49.77 -12.16
N ALA A 264 -2.06 -49.62 -12.94
CA ALA A 264 -2.14 -49.92 -14.36
C ALA A 264 -2.92 -51.24 -14.47
N ALA A 265 -4.07 -51.20 -15.14
CA ALA A 265 -4.75 -52.39 -15.57
C ALA A 265 -3.75 -53.16 -16.44
N SER A 266 -3.01 -54.09 -15.82
CA SER A 266 -2.36 -55.17 -16.52
C SER A 266 -3.49 -55.93 -17.17
N ALA A 267 -3.70 -55.62 -18.45
CA ALA A 267 -4.61 -56.33 -19.31
C ALA A 267 -4.37 -57.83 -19.13
N SER A 268 -5.45 -58.51 -18.77
CA SER A 268 -5.61 -59.94 -18.86
C SER A 268 -5.06 -60.47 -20.19
N GLN A 269 -4.10 -61.38 -20.10
CA GLN A 269 -4.12 -62.58 -20.93
C GLN A 269 -4.98 -63.63 -20.23
#